data_AF-A0A7J6J5K1-F1
#
_entry.id   AF-A0A7J6J5K1-F1
#
_cell.length_a   1.000
_cell.length_b   1.000
_cell.length_c   1.000
_cell.angle_alpha   90.00
_cell.angle_beta   90.00
_cell.angle_gamma   90.00
#
_symmetry.space_group_name_H-M   'P 1'
#
loop_
_entity.id
_entity.type
_entity.pdbx_description
1 polymer ?
#
loop_
_entity_poly.entity_id
_entity_poly.type
_entity_poly.pdbx_seq_one_letter_code
_entity_poly.pdbx_strand_id
1 'polypeptide(L)'
;MQCLQAARNNCKILLGLWNYDKIAKFGYWESLHLFSGLSILALARVSLNFDRVSSPSSEDHDVALYSRTRELLREMARVGNPAAKDHDALLSDVEAMVMRVQEEERLAEQTTTEIETPNENSTFSDFMFADMGSEQQIWCDTDWENILSSYTQGI
;
A
#
# COMPACT_ATOMS: atom_id res chain seq x y z
N MET A 1 9.22 -7.77 1.83
CA MET A 1 9.88 -6.86 0.85
C MET A 1 9.72 -7.25 -0.63
N GLN A 2 9.41 -8.50 -1.00
CA GLN A 2 9.30 -8.90 -2.41
C GLN A 2 8.17 -8.18 -3.18
N CYS A 3 7.00 -7.96 -2.55
CA CYS A 3 5.88 -7.25 -3.18
C CYS A 3 6.20 -5.79 -3.51
N LEU A 4 6.88 -5.08 -2.60
CA LEU A 4 7.30 -3.70 -2.83
C LEU A 4 8.30 -3.61 -3.99
N GLN A 5 9.26 -4.54 -4.06
CA GLN A 5 10.20 -4.59 -5.17
C GLN A 5 9.50 -4.92 -6.50
N ALA A 6 8.53 -5.83 -6.50
CA ALA A 6 7.71 -6.13 -7.67
C ALA A 6 6.90 -4.91 -8.12
N ALA A 7 6.28 -4.17 -7.19
CA ALA A 7 5.56 -2.93 -7.48
C ALA A 7 6.49 -1.88 -8.13
N ARG A 8 7.68 -1.64 -7.56
CA ARG A 8 8.70 -0.75 -8.14
C ARG A 8 9.06 -1.17 -9.57
N ASN A 9 9.28 -2.46 -9.79
CA ASN A 9 9.64 -2.97 -11.10
C ASN A 9 8.49 -2.79 -12.11
N ASN A 10 7.24 -3.08 -11.72
CA ASN A 10 6.07 -2.86 -12.56
C ASN A 10 5.95 -1.39 -12.99
N CYS A 11 6.08 -0.45 -12.04
CA CYS A 11 6.07 0.98 -12.33
C CYS A 11 7.19 1.38 -13.32
N LYS A 12 8.42 0.88 -13.13
CA LYS A 12 9.55 1.13 -14.03
C LYS A 12 9.31 0.59 -15.44
N ILE A 13 8.76 -0.62 -15.57
CA ILE A 13 8.43 -1.23 -16.87
C ILE A 13 7.38 -0.38 -17.58
N LEU A 14 6.30 -0.02 -16.89
CA LEU A 14 5.20 0.77 -17.46
C LEU A 14 5.65 2.18 -17.87
N LEU A 15 6.48 2.85 -17.05
CA LEU A 15 7.10 4.12 -17.43
C LEU A 15 8.04 3.96 -18.63
N GLY A 16 8.80 2.86 -18.69
CA GLY A 16 9.62 2.54 -19.86
C GLY A 16 8.78 2.43 -21.12
N LEU A 17 7.69 1.66 -21.08
CA LEU A 17 6.76 1.52 -22.21
C LEU A 17 6.14 2.86 -22.62
N TRP A 18 5.80 3.71 -21.64
CA TRP A 18 5.28 5.04 -21.92
C TRP A 18 6.30 5.94 -22.60
N ASN A 19 7.55 5.97 -22.12
CA ASN A 19 8.63 6.77 -22.71
C ASN A 19 8.97 6.35 -24.16
N TYR A 20 8.70 5.10 -24.53
CA TYR A 20 8.89 4.59 -25.90
C TYR A 20 7.60 4.62 -26.75
N ASP A 21 6.52 5.24 -26.26
CA ASP A 21 5.20 5.26 -26.90
C ASP A 21 4.63 3.86 -27.23
N LYS A 22 5.04 2.85 -26.47
CA LYS A 22 4.58 1.44 -26.60
C LYS A 22 3.50 1.06 -25.60
N ILE A 23 3.04 2.00 -24.78
CA ILE A 23 2.01 1.73 -23.79
C ILE A 23 0.62 1.70 -24.46
N ALA A 24 -0.16 0.67 -24.14
CA ALA A 24 -1.57 0.64 -24.51
C ALA A 24 -2.34 1.66 -23.65
N LYS A 25 -2.49 2.89 -24.13
CA LYS A 25 -3.14 3.98 -23.38
C LYS A 25 -4.59 3.67 -22.98
N PHE A 26 -5.28 2.84 -23.76
CA PHE A 26 -6.64 2.32 -23.48
C PHE A 26 -6.64 0.90 -22.89
N GLY A 27 -5.46 0.37 -22.56
CA GLY A 27 -5.29 -0.96 -22.00
C GLY A 27 -5.78 -1.05 -20.56
N TYR A 28 -6.55 -2.08 -20.26
CA TYR A 28 -7.02 -2.38 -18.91
C TYR A 28 -5.87 -2.89 -18.03
N TRP A 29 -5.04 -3.79 -18.55
CA TRP A 29 -3.95 -4.40 -17.78
C TRP A 29 -2.89 -3.36 -17.39
N GLU A 30 -2.57 -2.43 -18.29
CA GLU A 30 -1.65 -1.33 -18.02
C GLU A 30 -2.18 -0.44 -16.90
N SER A 31 -3.46 -0.04 -16.94
CA SER A 31 -4.05 0.79 -15.88
C SER A 31 -4.16 0.03 -14.56
N LEU A 32 -4.46 -1.28 -14.59
CA LEU A 32 -4.53 -2.13 -13.41
C LEU A 32 -3.16 -2.30 -12.72
N HIS A 33 -2.10 -2.50 -13.50
CA HIS A 33 -0.74 -2.62 -12.97
C HIS A 33 -0.19 -1.28 -12.48
N LEU A 34 -0.57 -0.16 -13.11
CA LEU A 34 -0.29 1.18 -12.60
C LEU A 34 -0.95 1.39 -11.23
N PHE A 35 -2.26 1.11 -11.15
CA PHE A 35 -3.01 1.23 -9.91
C PHE A 35 -2.42 0.38 -8.78
N SER A 36 -2.26 -0.92 -9.00
CA SER A 36 -1.76 -1.83 -7.96
C SER A 36 -0.33 -1.48 -7.52
N GLY A 37 0.55 -1.11 -8.46
CA GLY A 37 1.91 -0.67 -8.14
C GLY A 37 1.93 0.63 -7.31
N LEU A 38 1.13 1.62 -7.71
CA LEU A 38 1.00 2.87 -6.97
C LEU A 38 0.39 2.66 -5.57
N SER A 39 -0.66 1.85 -5.44
CA SER A 39 -1.28 1.54 -4.14
C SER A 39 -0.28 0.89 -3.18
N ILE A 40 0.51 -0.08 -3.64
CA ILE A 40 1.54 -0.72 -2.82
C ILE A 40 2.61 0.29 -2.39
N LEU A 41 3.07 1.16 -3.30
CA LEU A 41 4.04 2.20 -2.97
C LEU A 41 3.48 3.22 -1.97
N ALA A 42 2.19 3.57 -2.07
CA ALA A 42 1.53 4.47 -1.13
C ALA A 42 1.41 3.84 0.27
N LEU A 43 0.91 2.60 0.34
CA LEU A 43 0.76 1.87 1.61
C LEU A 43 2.11 1.59 2.29
N ALA A 44 3.15 1.30 1.50
CA ALA A 44 4.48 1.06 2.03
C ALA A 44 5.04 2.27 2.80
N ARG A 45 4.60 3.50 2.51
CA ARG A 45 5.03 4.68 3.28
C ARG A 45 4.58 4.62 4.74
N VAL A 46 3.40 4.07 5.01
CA VAL A 46 2.92 3.87 6.38
C VAL A 46 3.80 2.84 7.08
N SER A 47 4.02 1.68 6.45
CA SER A 47 4.78 0.59 7.07
C SER A 47 6.28 0.86 7.23
N LEU A 48 6.88 1.66 6.33
CA LEU A 48 8.31 1.97 6.37
C LEU A 48 8.64 3.13 7.32
N ASN A 49 7.69 4.01 7.62
CA ASN A 49 7.85 5.02 8.68
C ASN A 49 8.05 4.37 10.06
N PHE A 50 7.53 3.15 10.24
CA PHE A 50 7.74 2.32 11.43
C PHE A 50 9.18 1.83 11.59
N ASP A 51 9.92 1.69 10.48
CA ASP A 51 11.27 1.12 10.44
C ASP A 51 12.23 2.17 9.86
N ARG A 52 12.55 3.15 10.72
CA ARG A 52 13.32 4.39 10.45
C ARG A 52 14.81 4.15 10.12
N VAL A 53 15.13 3.04 9.45
CA VAL A 53 16.47 2.54 9.12
C VAL A 53 16.72 2.49 7.60
N SER A 54 15.75 2.92 6.79
CA SER A 54 15.92 2.97 5.32
C SER A 54 16.73 4.20 4.90
N SER A 55 17.81 3.99 4.12
CA SER A 55 18.66 5.06 3.59
C SER A 55 17.82 6.13 2.87
N PRO A 56 18.04 7.44 3.14
CA PRO A 56 17.29 8.54 2.52
C PRO A 56 17.32 8.51 0.99
N SER A 57 18.37 7.93 0.39
CA SER A 57 18.48 7.78 -1.06
C SER A 57 17.41 6.90 -1.69
N SER A 58 16.91 5.88 -0.98
CA SER A 58 15.91 4.96 -1.52
C SER A 58 14.52 5.58 -1.51
N GLU A 59 14.24 6.43 -0.54
CA GLU A 59 12.94 7.10 -0.37
C GLU A 59 12.73 8.16 -1.46
N ASP A 60 13.73 9.00 -1.74
CA ASP A 60 13.69 9.99 -2.83
C ASP A 60 13.43 9.34 -4.20
N HIS A 61 14.04 8.19 -4.45
CA HIS A 61 13.81 7.44 -5.69
C HIS A 61 12.38 6.90 -5.79
N ASP A 62 11.80 6.42 -4.69
CA ASP A 62 10.43 5.92 -4.67
C ASP A 62 9.41 7.05 -4.81
N VAL A 63 9.66 8.22 -4.23
CA VAL A 63 8.82 9.42 -4.40
C VAL A 63 8.82 9.85 -5.87
N ALA A 64 9.98 9.98 -6.50
CA ALA A 64 10.07 10.36 -7.91
C ALA A 64 9.41 9.32 -8.84
N LEU A 65 9.63 8.03 -8.57
CA LEU A 65 8.98 6.93 -9.31
C LEU A 65 7.47 7.00 -9.17
N TYR A 66 6.96 7.21 -7.96
CA TYR A 66 5.53 7.33 -7.67
C TYR A 66 4.91 8.49 -8.44
N SER A 67 5.46 9.70 -8.31
CA SER A 67 4.93 10.90 -8.95
C SER A 67 4.82 10.75 -10.47
N ARG A 68 5.87 10.21 -11.11
CA ARG A 68 5.89 10.01 -12.57
C ARG A 68 4.91 8.92 -13.01
N THR A 69 4.79 7.85 -12.22
CA THR A 69 3.85 6.75 -12.53
C THR A 69 2.39 7.19 -12.34
N ARG A 70 2.12 8.05 -11.35
CA ARG A 70 0.80 8.66 -11.12
C ARG A 70 0.39 9.58 -12.28
N GLU A 71 1.35 10.33 -12.85
CA GLU A 71 1.12 11.15 -14.03
C GLU A 71 0.68 10.29 -15.23
N LEU A 72 1.33 9.15 -15.46
CA LEU A 72 0.93 8.21 -16.51
C LEU A 72 -0.50 7.69 -16.31
N LEU A 73 -0.88 7.30 -15.08
CA LEU A 73 -2.25 6.86 -14.81
C LEU A 73 -3.28 7.96 -15.11
N ARG A 74 -2.98 9.20 -14.70
CA ARG A 74 -3.81 10.39 -15.01
C ARG A 74 -3.88 10.67 -16.49
N GLU A 75 -2.78 10.51 -17.22
CA GLU A 75 -2.75 10.67 -18.68
C GLU A 75 -3.65 9.63 -19.36
N MET A 76 -3.59 8.37 -18.93
CA MET A 76 -4.49 7.31 -19.43
C MET A 76 -5.96 7.65 -19.16
N ALA A 77 -6.28 8.12 -17.95
CA ALA A 77 -7.63 8.58 -17.61
C ALA A 77 -8.07 9.77 -18.49
N ARG A 78 -7.17 10.75 -18.70
CA ARG A 78 -7.42 11.95 -19.49
C ARG A 78 -7.70 11.66 -20.96
N VAL A 79 -6.96 10.74 -21.58
CA VAL A 79 -7.17 10.34 -22.98
C VAL A 79 -8.41 9.46 -23.19
N GLY A 80 -9.07 9.04 -22.10
CA GLY A 80 -10.37 8.39 -22.15
C GLY A 80 -10.37 6.90 -21.80
N ASN A 81 -9.32 6.37 -21.15
CA ASN A 81 -9.37 5.01 -20.64
C ASN A 81 -10.35 4.92 -19.46
N PRO A 82 -11.45 4.14 -19.56
CA PRO A 82 -12.47 4.08 -18.52
C PRO A 82 -11.94 3.45 -17.23
N ALA A 83 -11.20 2.34 -17.33
CA ALA A 83 -10.62 1.69 -16.17
C ALA A 83 -9.59 2.59 -15.47
N ALA A 84 -8.79 3.34 -16.23
CA ALA A 84 -7.85 4.29 -15.64
C ALA A 84 -8.55 5.41 -14.85
N LYS A 85 -9.75 5.85 -15.27
CA LYS A 85 -10.54 6.84 -14.50
C LYS A 85 -10.97 6.27 -13.15
N ASP A 86 -11.50 5.05 -13.15
CA ASP A 86 -11.93 4.38 -11.93
C ASP A 86 -10.73 4.13 -11.00
N HIS A 87 -9.62 3.64 -11.56
CA HIS A 87 -8.37 3.44 -10.83
C HIS A 87 -7.77 4.76 -10.29
N ASP A 88 -7.88 5.87 -11.03
CA ASP A 88 -7.39 7.17 -10.59
C ASP A 88 -8.17 7.69 -9.38
N ALA A 89 -9.49 7.49 -9.36
CA ALA A 89 -10.36 7.78 -8.23
C ALA A 89 -10.03 6.88 -7.02
N LEU A 90 -10.00 5.56 -7.21
CA LEU A 90 -9.66 4.59 -6.15
C LEU A 90 -8.28 4.87 -5.53
N LEU A 91 -7.29 5.23 -6.35
CA LEU A 91 -5.97 5.57 -5.83
C LEU A 91 -5.99 6.86 -5.00
N SER A 92 -6.85 7.82 -5.34
CA SER A 92 -7.03 9.03 -4.53
C SER A 92 -7.60 8.69 -3.15
N ASP A 93 -8.51 7.71 -3.06
CA ASP A 93 -9.04 7.22 -1.79
C ASP A 93 -7.96 6.52 -0.96
N VAL A 94 -7.10 5.72 -1.60
CA VAL A 94 -5.93 5.09 -0.95
C VAL A 94 -4.96 6.15 -0.44
N GLU A 95 -4.63 7.16 -1.25
CA GLU A 95 -3.77 8.29 -0.86
C GLU A 95 -4.37 9.01 0.37
N ALA A 96 -5.66 9.30 0.36
CA ALA A 96 -6.35 9.95 1.48
C ALA A 96 -6.33 9.09 2.75
N MET A 97 -6.52 7.78 2.62
CA MET A 97 -6.43 6.84 3.73
C MET A 97 -5.02 6.82 4.35
N VAL A 98 -3.98 6.74 3.52
CA VAL A 98 -2.58 6.77 3.96
C VAL A 98 -2.28 8.06 4.72
N MET A 99 -2.70 9.22 4.20
CA MET A 99 -2.49 10.51 4.87
C MET A 99 -3.18 10.57 6.24
N ARG A 100 -4.39 10.01 6.35
CA ARG A 100 -5.11 9.94 7.63
C ARG A 100 -4.38 9.07 8.65
N VAL A 101 -3.93 7.87 8.26
CA VAL A 101 -3.22 6.95 9.16
C VAL A 101 -1.92 7.58 9.65
N GLN A 102 -1.16 8.22 8.76
CA GLN A 102 0.08 8.92 9.13
C GLN A 102 -0.16 10.06 10.13
N GLU A 103 -1.26 10.80 9.98
CA GLU A 103 -1.62 11.86 10.93
C GLU A 103 -2.09 11.29 12.28
N GLU A 104 -2.88 10.22 12.28
CA GLU A 104 -3.30 9.51 13.49
C GLU A 104 -2.07 8.96 14.27
N GLU A 105 -1.09 8.38 13.57
CA GLU A 105 0.19 7.93 14.16
C GLU A 105 0.97 9.10 14.78
N ARG A 106 1.11 10.22 14.06
CA ARG A 106 1.81 11.42 14.55
C ARG A 106 1.20 11.97 15.84
N LEU A 107 -0.13 11.96 15.94
CA LEU A 107 -0.86 12.41 17.14
C LEU A 107 -0.70 11.44 18.31
N ALA A 108 -0.65 10.12 18.05
CA ALA A 108 -0.42 9.10 19.08
C ALA A 108 0.99 9.21 19.70
N GLU A 109 2.02 9.46 18.88
CA GLU A 109 3.40 9.68 19.35
C GLU A 109 3.51 10.94 20.24
N GLN A 110 2.79 12.01 19.90
CA GLN A 110 2.78 13.25 20.70
C GLN A 110 2.12 13.06 22.08
N THR A 111 1.07 12.24 22.16
CA THR A 111 0.34 11.99 23.41
C THR A 111 1.16 11.15 24.41
N THR A 112 2.07 10.30 23.92
CA THR A 112 2.88 9.41 24.77
C THR A 112 4.06 10.15 25.42
N THR A 113 4.45 11.30 24.87
CA THR A 113 5.62 12.08 25.36
C THR A 113 5.27 13.02 26.52
N GLU A 114 3.99 13.29 26.80
CA GLU A 114 3.55 14.22 27.88
C GLU A 114 3.20 13.55 29.21
N ILE A 115 3.30 12.21 29.34
CA ILE A 115 3.02 11.48 30.58
C ILE A 115 4.25 10.69 31.05
N GLU A 116 5.35 11.38 31.35
CA GLU A 116 6.38 10.86 32.27
C GLU A 116 6.18 11.47 33.66
N THR A 117 5.29 10.87 34.44
CA THR A 117 5.47 10.79 35.89
C THR A 117 5.41 9.32 36.28
N PRO A 118 6.40 8.79 37.02
CA PRO A 118 6.39 7.40 37.41
C PRO A 118 5.35 7.23 38.52
N ASN A 119 4.24 6.56 38.24
CA ASN A 119 3.52 5.87 39.29
C ASN A 119 2.90 4.58 38.77
N GLU A 120 3.28 3.52 39.45
CA GLU A 120 2.86 2.14 39.28
C GLU A 120 1.33 2.06 39.37
N ASN A 121 0.68 1.47 38.37
CA ASN A 121 -0.36 0.46 38.51
C ASN A 121 -0.92 0.08 37.13
N SER A 122 -0.45 -1.08 36.69
CA SER A 122 -0.98 -1.91 35.61
C SER A 122 -2.49 -2.12 35.73
N THR A 123 -3.27 -1.50 34.84
CA THR A 123 -4.69 -1.87 34.62
C THR A 123 -5.18 -1.64 33.18
N PHE A 124 -4.47 -0.87 32.36
CA PHE A 124 -4.93 -0.57 30.99
C PHE A 124 -4.68 -1.71 29.99
N SER A 125 -3.68 -2.57 30.24
CA SER A 125 -3.36 -3.71 29.37
C SER A 125 -4.42 -4.83 29.37
N ASP A 126 -5.24 -4.96 30.41
CA ASP A 126 -6.28 -6.01 30.45
C ASP A 126 -7.53 -5.66 29.61
N PHE A 127 -7.76 -4.37 29.31
CA PHE A 127 -8.98 -3.95 28.60
C PHE A 127 -8.85 -4.09 27.07
N MET A 128 -7.64 -3.96 26.50
CA MET A 128 -7.41 -3.98 25.05
C MET A 128 -7.28 -5.39 24.45
N PHE A 129 -7.07 -6.43 25.26
CA PHE A 129 -6.90 -7.81 24.80
C PHE A 129 -8.14 -8.70 24.97
N ALA A 130 -9.22 -8.20 25.60
CA ALA A 130 -10.40 -9.01 25.87
C ALA A 130 -11.38 -9.12 24.68
N ASP A 131 -11.38 -8.16 23.75
CA ASP A 131 -12.41 -8.08 22.69
C ASP A 131 -11.85 -8.26 21.25
N MET A 132 -10.54 -8.42 21.08
CA MET A 132 -9.90 -8.60 19.76
C MET A 132 -9.51 -10.05 19.46
N GLY A 133 -10.12 -11.02 20.16
CA GLY A 133 -9.83 -12.45 19.99
C GLY A 133 -10.59 -13.13 18.84
N SER A 134 -11.70 -12.56 18.37
CA SER A 134 -12.62 -13.25 17.44
C SER A 134 -12.38 -12.93 15.96
N GLU A 135 -11.83 -11.76 15.63
CA GLU A 135 -11.74 -11.31 14.22
C GLU A 135 -10.34 -11.43 13.61
N GLN A 136 -9.28 -11.50 14.43
CA GLN A 136 -7.90 -11.66 13.94
C GLN A 136 -7.55 -13.09 13.50
N GLN A 137 -8.39 -14.06 13.88
CA GLN A 137 -8.16 -15.49 13.61
C GLN A 137 -8.68 -15.97 12.25
N ILE A 138 -9.44 -15.13 11.51
CA ILE A 138 -10.02 -15.55 10.22
C ILE A 138 -8.94 -15.67 9.13
N TRP A 139 -7.89 -14.86 9.20
CA TRP A 139 -6.90 -14.76 8.10
C TRP A 139 -5.57 -15.44 8.38
N CYS A 140 -5.23 -15.75 9.64
CA CYS A 140 -3.93 -16.36 9.98
C CYS A 140 -3.92 -17.89 9.86
N ASP A 141 -5.08 -18.55 9.98
CA ASP A 141 -5.20 -20.02 9.97
C ASP A 141 -5.70 -20.59 8.62
N THR A 142 -5.81 -19.77 7.57
CA THR A 142 -6.25 -20.26 6.27
C THR A 142 -5.09 -20.94 5.53
N ASP A 143 -5.09 -22.27 5.53
CA ASP A 143 -4.17 -23.11 4.76
C ASP A 143 -4.52 -23.06 3.26
N TRP A 144 -3.97 -22.05 2.59
CA TRP A 144 -4.16 -21.83 1.16
C TRP A 144 -3.57 -22.96 0.28
N GLU A 145 -2.57 -23.70 0.77
CA GLU A 145 -1.98 -24.81 0.01
C GLU A 145 -2.92 -26.01 -0.09
N ASN A 146 -3.64 -26.34 0.98
CA ASN A 146 -4.68 -27.38 0.95
C ASN A 146 -5.87 -26.99 0.06
N ILE A 147 -6.29 -25.72 0.12
CA ILE A 147 -7.39 -25.24 -0.72
C ILE A 147 -7.00 -25.35 -2.20
N LEU A 148 -5.82 -24.88 -2.58
CA LEU A 148 -5.37 -24.89 -3.98
C LEU A 148 -5.10 -26.30 -4.51
N SER A 149 -4.57 -27.21 -3.68
CA SER A 149 -4.33 -28.60 -4.08
C SER A 149 -5.63 -29.40 -4.28
N SER A 150 -6.67 -29.13 -3.49
CA SER A 150 -7.97 -29.80 -3.61
C SER A 150 -8.68 -29.56 -4.96
N TYR A 151 -8.45 -28.40 -5.59
CA TYR A 151 -8.98 -28.10 -6.93
C TYR A 151 -8.26 -28.85 -8.06
N THR A 152 -7.01 -29.28 -7.82
CA THR A 152 -6.20 -29.97 -8.84
C THR A 152 -6.35 -31.49 -8.83
N GLN A 153 -7.04 -32.06 -7.84
CA GLN A 153 -7.31 -33.51 -7.73
C GLN A 153 -8.74 -33.92 -8.08
N GLY A 154 -9.55 -32.98 -8.59
CA GLY A 154 -10.93 -33.23 -9.02
C GLY A 154 -11.12 -33.16 -10.54
N ILE A 155 -10.37 -33.95 -11.31
CA ILE A 155 -10.74 -34.45 -12.65
C ILE A 155 -10.30 -35.92 -12.75
#